data_AF-A0AAD7MTD3-F1
#
_entry.id   AF-A0AAD7MTD3-F1
#
_cell.length_a   1.000
_cell.length_b   1.000
_cell.length_c   1.000
_cell.angle_alpha   90.00
_cell.angle_beta   90.00
_cell.angle_gamma   90.00
#
_symmetry.space_group_name_H-M   'P 1'
#
loop_
_entity.id
_entity.type
_entity.pdbx_description
1 polymer ?
#
loop_
_entity_poly.entity_id
_entity_poly.type
_entity_poly.pdbx_seq_one_letter_code
_entity_poly.pdbx_strand_id
1 'polypeptide(L)'
;SPAGALPSIRALFPDIEPVCITAVLTHELKAVDLYKLDACIKDLEPTYSLSSNGSFDMNVSRHKAYKTLNTIIFPLLNYFAILTAHIPGRAAAPVYFYRYLTHLTTLAAEYEWAAVLEYHTLFFNRRRGDMLTGSYDGWGLSDMGLLSTHVYPHRK
;
A
#
# COMPACT_ATOMS: atom_id res chain seq x y z
N SER A 1 -26.48 -8.45 -10.24
CA SER A 1 -26.33 -6.98 -10.20
C SER A 1 -25.16 -6.63 -9.31
N PRO A 2 -24.20 -5.77 -9.73
CA PRO A 2 -22.93 -5.56 -9.02
C PRO A 2 -23.06 -4.73 -7.72
N ALA A 3 -24.23 -4.20 -7.41
CA ALA A 3 -24.48 -3.40 -6.20
C ALA A 3 -24.38 -4.20 -4.88
N GLY A 4 -24.39 -5.54 -4.92
CA GLY A 4 -24.32 -6.39 -3.71
C GLY A 4 -22.91 -6.64 -3.16
N ALA A 5 -21.85 -6.33 -3.90
CA ALA A 5 -20.48 -6.68 -3.51
C ALA A 5 -19.83 -5.67 -2.54
N LEU A 6 -20.13 -4.38 -2.68
CA LEU A 6 -19.58 -3.31 -1.84
C LEU A 6 -20.04 -3.38 -0.36
N PRO A 7 -21.33 -3.61 -0.05
CA PRO A 7 -21.78 -3.80 1.33
C PRO A 7 -21.09 -4.99 2.01
N SER A 8 -20.83 -6.06 1.26
CA SER A 8 -20.14 -7.26 1.76
C SER A 8 -18.66 -7.02 2.06
N ILE A 9 -17.94 -6.27 1.21
CA ILE A 9 -16.52 -5.97 1.44
C ILE A 9 -16.35 -5.05 2.64
N ARG A 10 -17.20 -4.04 2.82
CA ARG A 10 -17.12 -3.15 3.99
C ARG A 10 -17.27 -3.90 5.31
N ALA A 11 -18.15 -4.91 5.35
CA ALA A 11 -18.33 -5.74 6.53
C ALA A 11 -17.08 -6.58 6.89
N LEU A 12 -16.21 -6.89 5.91
CA LEU A 12 -14.95 -7.60 6.15
C LEU A 12 -13.85 -6.70 6.71
N PHE A 13 -13.96 -5.38 6.54
CA PHE A 13 -12.95 -4.41 6.94
C PHE A 13 -13.58 -3.24 7.73
N PRO A 14 -14.21 -3.50 8.90
CA PRO A 14 -14.95 -2.49 9.65
C PRO A 14 -14.08 -1.33 10.15
N ASP A 15 -12.78 -1.58 10.37
CA ASP A 15 -11.85 -0.59 10.94
C ASP A 15 -11.23 0.34 9.88
N ILE A 16 -11.44 0.05 8.59
CA ILE A 16 -10.93 0.82 7.46
C ILE A 16 -12.03 1.75 6.95
N GLU A 17 -11.70 3.02 6.76
CA GLU A 17 -12.69 3.99 6.30
C GLU A 17 -13.27 3.60 4.92
N PRO A 18 -14.60 3.73 4.71
CA PRO A 18 -15.23 3.36 3.45
C PRO A 18 -14.64 4.05 2.21
N VAL A 19 -14.15 5.28 2.37
CA VAL A 19 -13.48 6.03 1.29
C VAL A 19 -12.17 5.38 0.87
N CYS A 20 -11.39 4.86 1.84
CA CYS A 20 -10.15 4.16 1.57
C CYS A 20 -10.39 2.83 0.86
N ILE A 21 -11.40 2.05 1.30
CA ILE A 21 -11.82 0.83 0.60
C ILE A 21 -12.18 1.16 -0.84
N THR A 22 -13.01 2.18 -1.06
CA THR A 22 -13.41 2.62 -2.41
C THR A 22 -12.20 3.00 -3.27
N ALA A 23 -11.22 3.71 -2.71
CA ALA A 23 -9.98 4.08 -3.39
C ALA A 23 -9.10 2.87 -3.73
N VAL A 24 -9.12 1.80 -2.93
CA VAL A 24 -8.45 0.53 -3.28
C VAL A 24 -9.13 -0.13 -4.47
N LEU A 25 -10.46 -0.27 -4.41
CA LEU A 25 -11.26 -0.94 -5.43
C LEU A 25 -11.23 -0.23 -6.79
N THR A 26 -11.07 1.09 -6.78
CA THR A 26 -10.96 1.93 -7.97
C THR A 26 -9.51 2.16 -8.41
N HIS A 27 -8.53 1.58 -7.70
CA HIS A 27 -7.09 1.78 -7.94
C HIS A 27 -6.64 3.25 -7.89
N GLU A 28 -7.26 4.06 -7.04
CA GLU A 28 -6.94 5.47 -6.80
C GLU A 28 -6.02 5.68 -5.58
N LEU A 29 -5.99 4.72 -4.64
CA LEU A 29 -5.15 4.82 -3.45
C LEU A 29 -3.66 4.80 -3.83
N LYS A 30 -2.93 5.89 -3.54
CA LYS A 30 -1.50 6.01 -3.83
C LYS A 30 -0.65 5.40 -2.73
N ALA A 31 0.59 5.06 -3.06
CA ALA A 31 1.55 4.52 -2.08
C ALA A 31 1.69 5.41 -0.83
N VAL A 32 1.67 6.74 -1.04
CA VAL A 32 1.80 7.73 0.05
C VAL A 32 0.60 7.77 1.01
N ASP A 33 -0.54 7.24 0.59
CA ASP A 33 -1.79 7.18 1.35
C ASP A 33 -2.05 5.79 1.94
N LEU A 34 -1.16 4.82 1.68
CA LEU A 34 -1.36 3.41 2.03
C LEU A 34 -1.54 3.22 3.54
N TYR A 35 -0.88 4.04 4.35
CA TYR A 35 -0.98 4.05 5.81
C TYR A 35 -2.42 4.17 6.32
N LYS A 36 -3.34 4.75 5.54
CA LYS A 36 -4.76 4.88 5.89
C LYS A 36 -5.49 3.53 6.00
N LEU A 37 -4.88 2.46 5.50
CA LEU A 37 -5.39 1.10 5.62
C LEU A 37 -4.95 0.40 6.91
N ASP A 38 -4.12 1.04 7.73
CA ASP A 38 -3.69 0.49 9.01
C ASP A 38 -4.49 1.13 10.15
N ALA A 39 -5.34 0.33 10.80
CA ALA A 39 -6.11 0.78 11.95
C ALA A 39 -5.19 1.13 13.14
N CYS A 40 -4.03 0.48 13.27
CA CYS A 40 -3.08 0.71 14.37
C CYS A 40 -2.36 2.07 14.25
N ILE A 41 -2.36 2.70 13.07
CA ILE A 41 -1.81 4.06 12.91
C ILE A 41 -2.70 5.12 13.56
N LYS A 42 -3.97 4.80 13.84
CA LYS A 42 -4.87 5.69 14.59
C LYS A 42 -4.42 5.88 16.06
N ASP A 43 -3.62 4.94 16.58
CA ASP A 43 -3.04 5.01 17.93
C ASP A 43 -1.72 5.79 17.97
N LEU A 44 -1.15 6.19 16.81
CA LEU A 44 0.01 7.07 16.77
C LEU A 44 -0.43 8.50 17.05
N GLU A 45 0.21 9.16 18.03
CA GLU A 45 -0.20 10.49 18.44
C GLU A 45 -0.35 11.47 17.26
N PRO A 46 -1.54 12.06 17.07
CA PRO A 46 -1.81 13.00 15.99
C PRO A 46 -0.78 14.12 16.02
N THR A 47 -0.09 14.36 14.90
CA THR A 47 0.83 15.49 14.81
C THR A 47 0.09 16.69 14.26
N TYR A 48 0.12 17.73 15.07
CA TYR A 48 -0.63 18.94 14.91
C TYR A 48 -0.12 19.84 13.79
N SER A 49 -0.75 20.04 12.63
CA SER A 49 -0.30 21.12 11.75
C SER A 49 -1.40 22.15 11.53
N LEU A 50 -1.12 23.41 11.87
CA LEU A 50 -1.99 24.53 11.53
C LEU A 50 -1.87 24.77 10.03
N SER A 51 -2.96 24.55 9.31
CA SER A 51 -3.04 24.84 7.89
C SER A 51 -3.08 26.36 7.66
N SER A 52 -2.80 26.78 6.43
CA SER A 52 -2.78 28.20 6.03
C SER A 52 -4.14 28.90 6.17
N ASN A 53 -5.24 28.16 6.31
CA ASN A 53 -6.59 28.69 6.54
C ASN A 53 -7.00 28.70 8.02
N GLY A 54 -6.10 28.31 8.94
CA GLY A 54 -6.36 28.27 10.38
C GLY A 54 -7.07 27.00 10.87
N SER A 55 -7.32 26.01 10.00
CA SER A 55 -7.78 24.68 10.43
C SER A 55 -6.62 23.87 11.02
N PHE A 56 -6.95 23.00 11.97
CA PHE A 56 -6.01 22.03 12.50
C PHE A 56 -6.15 20.74 11.69
N ASP A 57 -5.20 20.48 10.81
CA ASP A 57 -5.15 19.22 10.07
C ASP A 57 -4.35 18.20 10.86
N MET A 58 -4.98 17.04 11.11
CA MET A 58 -4.29 15.87 11.62
C MET A 58 -3.37 15.34 10.51
N ASN A 59 -2.12 15.79 10.52
CA ASN A 59 -1.09 15.25 9.65
C ASN A 59 -0.37 14.13 10.41
N VAL A 60 -0.68 12.88 10.11
CA VAL A 60 0.32 11.83 10.35
C VAL A 60 1.48 12.17 9.43
N SER A 61 2.57 12.71 10.00
CA SER A 61 3.75 13.03 9.21
C SER A 61 4.12 11.80 8.39
N ARG A 62 4.27 11.94 7.07
CA ARG A 62 4.68 10.84 6.18
C ARG A 62 5.95 10.14 6.68
N HIS A 63 6.81 10.89 7.38
CA HIS A 63 8.02 10.39 8.05
C HIS A 63 7.75 9.52 9.29
N LYS A 64 6.61 9.71 9.96
CA LYS A 64 6.15 8.85 11.07
C LYS A 64 5.45 7.59 10.54
N ALA A 65 4.69 7.71 9.45
CA ALA A 65 3.91 6.61 8.88
C ALA A 65 4.75 5.50 8.27
N TYR A 66 6.00 5.78 7.85
CA TYR A 66 6.85 4.80 7.15
C TYR A 66 8.22 4.60 7.79
N LYS A 67 8.26 4.55 9.13
CA LYS A 67 9.53 4.41 9.86
C LYS A 67 10.19 3.04 9.70
N THR A 68 9.41 1.98 9.48
CA THR A 68 9.91 0.60 9.44
C THR A 68 9.16 -0.23 8.40
N LEU A 69 9.71 -1.40 8.05
CA LEU A 69 9.04 -2.37 7.19
C LEU A 69 7.61 -2.68 7.65
N ASN A 70 7.40 -2.88 8.96
CA ASN A 70 6.10 -3.24 9.51
C ASN A 70 5.04 -2.16 9.25
N THR A 71 5.42 -0.88 9.24
CA THR A 71 4.51 0.23 8.95
C THR A 71 4.02 0.27 7.49
N ILE A 72 4.63 -0.52 6.59
CA ILE A 72 4.14 -0.74 5.22
C ILE A 72 3.44 -2.09 5.09
N ILE A 73 3.98 -3.15 5.70
CA ILE A 73 3.50 -4.52 5.51
C ILE A 73 2.05 -4.68 5.97
N PHE A 74 1.67 -4.16 7.14
CA PHE A 74 0.28 -4.27 7.62
C PHE A 74 -0.73 -3.59 6.68
N PRO A 75 -0.55 -2.30 6.32
CA PRO A 75 -1.46 -1.68 5.37
C PRO A 75 -1.40 -2.31 3.96
N LEU A 76 -0.27 -2.87 3.51
CA LEU A 76 -0.21 -3.68 2.27
C LEU A 76 -1.05 -4.97 2.37
N LEU A 77 -1.01 -5.68 3.49
CA LEU A 77 -1.82 -6.88 3.71
C LEU A 77 -3.31 -6.54 3.57
N ASN A 78 -3.76 -5.44 4.19
CA ASN A 78 -5.13 -4.96 4.04
C ASN A 78 -5.47 -4.55 2.61
N TYR A 79 -4.55 -3.86 1.92
CA TYR A 79 -4.71 -3.51 0.50
C TYR A 79 -4.96 -4.75 -0.36
N PHE A 80 -4.11 -5.78 -0.23
CA PHE A 80 -4.22 -7.01 -1.01
C PHE A 80 -5.43 -7.87 -0.61
N ALA A 81 -5.82 -7.87 0.67
CA ALA A 81 -7.02 -8.57 1.13
C ALA A 81 -8.29 -7.95 0.53
N ILE A 82 -8.40 -6.61 0.54
CA ILE A 82 -9.51 -5.88 -0.09
C ILE A 82 -9.59 -6.20 -1.59
N LEU A 83 -8.45 -6.14 -2.30
CA LEU A 83 -8.40 -6.50 -3.72
C LEU A 83 -8.85 -7.94 -3.96
N THR A 84 -8.30 -8.89 -3.21
CA THR A 84 -8.62 -10.32 -3.38
C THR A 84 -10.10 -10.61 -3.16
N ALA A 85 -10.73 -9.96 -2.18
CA ALA A 85 -12.16 -10.08 -1.93
C ALA A 85 -13.02 -9.52 -3.08
N HIS A 86 -12.49 -8.56 -3.86
CA HIS A 86 -13.24 -7.89 -4.91
C HIS A 86 -13.07 -8.49 -6.31
N ILE A 87 -11.99 -9.21 -6.58
CA ILE A 87 -11.65 -9.61 -7.95
C ILE A 87 -12.00 -11.09 -8.19
N PRO A 88 -13.24 -11.40 -8.64
CA PRO A 88 -13.62 -12.77 -8.91
C PRO A 88 -12.82 -13.36 -10.07
N GLY A 89 -12.51 -14.65 -9.96
CA GLY A 89 -11.88 -15.42 -11.06
C GLY A 89 -10.38 -15.21 -11.25
N ARG A 90 -9.70 -14.47 -10.38
CA ARG A 90 -8.25 -14.22 -10.47
C ARG A 90 -7.45 -14.93 -9.39
N ALA A 91 -7.50 -16.27 -9.39
CA ALA A 91 -6.86 -17.12 -8.39
C ALA A 91 -5.34 -16.92 -8.26
N ALA A 92 -4.66 -16.40 -9.29
CA ALA A 92 -3.22 -16.15 -9.26
C ALA A 92 -2.83 -14.84 -8.56
N ALA A 93 -3.74 -13.86 -8.42
CA ALA A 93 -3.41 -12.55 -7.86
C ALA A 93 -2.85 -12.61 -6.43
N PRO A 94 -3.42 -13.40 -5.50
CA PRO A 94 -2.83 -13.58 -4.16
C PRO A 94 -1.39 -14.08 -4.17
N VAL A 95 -1.02 -14.94 -5.13
CA VAL A 95 0.35 -15.46 -5.27
C VAL A 95 1.31 -14.32 -5.65
N TYR A 96 0.90 -13.42 -6.55
CA TYR A 96 1.71 -12.26 -6.94
C TYR A 96 1.91 -11.30 -5.77
N PHE A 97 0.85 -11.03 -5.00
CA PHE A 97 0.90 -10.19 -3.80
C PHE A 97 1.84 -10.78 -2.73
N TYR A 98 1.76 -12.08 -2.48
CA TYR A 98 2.66 -12.77 -1.56
C TYR A 98 4.13 -12.68 -1.98
N ARG A 99 4.42 -12.86 -3.29
CA ARG A 99 5.78 -12.71 -3.83
C ARG A 99 6.32 -11.30 -3.61
N TYR A 100 5.48 -10.28 -3.81
CA TYR A 100 5.87 -8.90 -3.55
C TYR A 100 6.21 -8.65 -2.07
N LEU A 101 5.36 -9.11 -1.13
CA LEU A 101 5.60 -8.97 0.31
C LEU A 101 6.93 -9.64 0.73
N THR A 102 7.18 -10.83 0.19
CA THR A 102 8.43 -11.57 0.43
C THR A 102 9.63 -10.79 -0.11
N HIS A 103 9.54 -10.31 -1.36
CA HIS A 103 10.59 -9.52 -1.99
C HIS A 103 10.91 -8.24 -1.20
N LEU A 104 9.88 -7.51 -0.78
CA LEU A 104 10.07 -6.29 0.02
C LEU A 104 10.76 -6.57 1.36
N THR A 105 10.42 -7.70 2.00
CA THR A 105 11.07 -8.16 3.23
C THR A 105 12.54 -8.49 3.00
N THR A 106 12.88 -9.17 1.89
CA THR A 106 14.27 -9.45 1.50
C THR A 106 15.05 -8.16 1.27
N LEU A 107 14.50 -7.20 0.54
CA LEU A 107 15.16 -5.91 0.30
C LEU A 107 15.41 -5.16 1.62
N ALA A 108 14.41 -5.12 2.51
CA ALA A 108 14.53 -4.45 3.80
C ALA A 108 15.58 -5.12 4.72
N ALA A 109 15.85 -6.41 4.55
CA ALA A 109 16.93 -7.09 5.27
C ALA A 109 18.32 -6.66 4.78
N GLU A 110 18.51 -6.52 3.46
CA GLU A 110 19.81 -6.35 2.82
C GLU A 110 20.21 -4.89 2.52
N TYR A 111 19.23 -3.99 2.38
CA TYR A 111 19.45 -2.62 1.88
C TYR A 111 18.89 -1.57 2.84
N GLU A 112 19.42 -0.36 2.73
CA GLU A 112 19.00 0.79 3.54
C GLU A 112 17.49 1.06 3.40
N TRP A 113 16.82 1.31 4.53
CA TRP A 113 15.36 1.41 4.55
C TRP A 113 14.82 2.54 3.66
N ALA A 114 15.51 3.68 3.61
CA ALA A 114 15.11 4.81 2.78
C ALA A 114 15.06 4.44 1.28
N ALA A 115 16.05 3.68 0.80
CA ALA A 115 16.12 3.18 -0.57
C ALA A 115 14.99 2.18 -0.87
N VAL A 116 14.71 1.27 0.08
CA VAL A 116 13.61 0.30 -0.04
C VAL A 116 12.24 0.98 -0.07
N LEU A 117 12.05 2.02 0.76
CA LEU A 117 10.82 2.82 0.79
C LEU A 117 10.59 3.57 -0.53
N GLU A 118 11.64 4.14 -1.12
CA GLU A 118 11.57 4.80 -2.43
C GLU A 118 11.19 3.80 -3.54
N TYR A 119 11.86 2.64 -3.58
CA TYR A 119 11.51 1.54 -4.48
C TYR A 119 10.05 1.11 -4.33
N HIS A 120 9.60 0.86 -3.09
CA HIS A 120 8.21 0.51 -2.80
C HIS A 120 7.25 1.55 -3.35
N THR A 121 7.51 2.83 -3.11
CA THR A 121 6.65 3.93 -3.54
C THR A 121 6.49 3.97 -5.06
N LEU A 122 7.59 3.85 -5.80
CA LEU A 122 7.57 3.87 -7.27
C LEU A 122 6.92 2.60 -7.83
N PHE A 123 7.33 1.44 -7.33
CA PHE A 123 6.81 0.14 -7.74
C PHE A 123 5.29 0.06 -7.53
N PHE A 124 4.81 0.38 -6.32
CA PHE A 124 3.40 0.35 -5.97
C PHE A 124 2.57 1.23 -6.92
N ASN A 125 3.01 2.47 -7.17
CA ASN A 125 2.27 3.39 -8.03
C ASN A 125 2.22 2.91 -9.49
N ARG A 126 3.28 2.26 -9.99
CA ARG A 126 3.29 1.62 -11.31
C ARG A 126 2.29 0.46 -11.37
N ARG A 127 2.35 -0.48 -10.41
CA ARG A 127 1.44 -1.63 -10.36
C ARG A 127 -0.02 -1.24 -10.17
N ARG A 128 -0.29 -0.19 -9.40
CA ARG A 128 -1.62 0.41 -9.29
C ARG A 128 -2.14 0.86 -10.66
N GLY A 129 -1.29 1.47 -11.48
CA GLY A 129 -1.61 1.84 -12.86
C GLY A 129 -1.92 0.63 -13.74
N ASP A 130 -1.11 -0.43 -13.66
CA ASP A 130 -1.32 -1.67 -14.44
C ASP A 130 -2.69 -2.30 -14.13
N MET A 131 -3.13 -2.26 -12.87
CA MET A 131 -4.42 -2.82 -12.43
C MET A 131 -5.63 -2.10 -13.02
N LEU A 132 -5.52 -0.83 -13.46
CA LEU A 132 -6.59 -0.13 -14.20
C LEU A 132 -6.94 -0.83 -15.52
N THR A 133 -5.95 -1.50 -16.13
CA THR A 133 -6.14 -2.31 -17.33
C THR A 133 -6.45 -3.78 -17.02
N GLY A 134 -6.52 -4.12 -15.74
CA GLY A 134 -6.71 -5.48 -15.28
C GLY A 134 -5.44 -6.34 -15.36
N SER A 135 -4.22 -5.79 -15.26
CA SER A 135 -3.00 -6.58 -15.08
C SER A 135 -2.59 -6.60 -13.60
N TYR A 136 -2.29 -7.80 -13.08
CA TYR A 136 -1.92 -8.03 -11.66
C TYR A 136 -0.62 -8.83 -11.51
N ASP A 137 -0.19 -9.49 -12.58
CA ASP A 137 1.03 -10.29 -12.66
C ASP A 137 2.28 -9.48 -12.38
N GLY A 138 2.27 -8.18 -12.72
CA GLY A 138 3.36 -7.26 -12.42
C GLY A 138 3.75 -7.20 -10.94
N TRP A 139 2.83 -7.48 -10.01
CA TRP A 139 3.16 -7.55 -8.57
C TRP A 139 4.12 -8.70 -8.24
N GLY A 140 4.07 -9.79 -9.00
CA GLY A 140 4.90 -10.97 -8.79
C GLY A 140 6.29 -10.88 -9.41
N LEU A 141 6.64 -9.75 -10.04
CA LEU A 141 7.88 -9.53 -10.76
C LEU A 141 8.66 -8.36 -10.13
N SER A 142 9.94 -8.56 -9.88
CA SER A 142 10.84 -7.48 -9.48
C SER A 142 11.08 -6.50 -10.61
N ASP A 143 11.14 -5.20 -10.30
CA ASP A 143 11.46 -4.17 -11.28
C ASP A 143 12.96 -3.87 -11.28
N MET A 144 13.70 -4.53 -12.18
CA MET A 144 15.16 -4.41 -12.25
C MET A 144 15.65 -2.99 -12.52
N GLY A 145 14.86 -2.18 -13.25
CA GLY A 145 15.19 -0.78 -13.50
C GLY A 145 15.11 0.05 -12.22
N LEU A 146 14.03 -0.12 -11.45
CA LEU A 146 13.92 0.54 -10.15
C LEU A 146 14.95 0.01 -9.13
N LEU A 147 15.22 -1.30 -9.12
CA LEU A 147 16.20 -1.89 -8.22
C LEU A 147 17.62 -1.38 -8.46
N SER A 148 18.06 -1.36 -9.72
CA SER A 148 19.39 -0.86 -10.10
C SER A 148 19.56 0.63 -9.81
N THR A 149 18.51 1.42 -9.99
CA THR A 149 18.54 2.87 -9.80
C THR A 149 18.48 3.27 -8.33
N HIS A 150 17.60 2.63 -7.54
CA HIS A 150 17.24 3.11 -6.21
C HIS A 150 17.69 2.21 -5.06
N VAL A 151 17.94 0.91 -5.28
CA VAL A 151 18.15 -0.04 -4.17
C VAL A 151 19.59 -0.56 -4.13
N TYR A 152 20.08 -1.11 -5.23
CA TYR A 152 21.40 -1.74 -5.28
C TYR A 152 22.58 -0.82 -4.90
N PRO A 153 22.55 0.50 -5.14
CA PRO A 153 23.60 1.41 -4.67
C PRO A 153 23.67 1.57 -3.14
N HIS A 154 22.66 1.09 -2.40
CA HIS A 154 22.46 1.37 -0.96
C HIS A 154 22.40 0.09 -0.12
N ARG A 155 23.36 -0.84 -0.35
CA ARG A 155 23.50 -2.04 0.48
C ARG A 155 24.03 -1.68 1.87
N LYS A 156 23.54 -2.37 2.91
CA LYS A 156 24.01 -2.22 4.30
C LYS A 156 25.43 -2.76 4.49
#